data_AF-R5YWD3-F1
#
_entry.id   AF-R5YWD3-F1
#
_cell.length_a   1.000
_cell.length_b   1.000
_cell.length_c   1.000
_cell.angle_alpha   90.00
_cell.angle_beta   90.00
_cell.angle_gamma   90.00
#
_symmetry.space_group_name_H-M   'P 1'
#
loop_
_entity.id
_entity.type
_entity.pdbx_description
1 polymer ?
#
loop_
_entity_poly.entity_id
_entity_poly.type
_entity_poly.pdbx_seq_one_letter_code
_entity_poly.pdbx_strand_id
1 'polypeptide(L)'
;MTFAQKLLMIIGIIFTSVGAFILALTLGLNLLLHDGALFMILPIAFLAIGLGFIIGVLINVRKKSNIRKRGTRYPAKIYGYVKNTSYMINGSYPMNTVVHYFDNYHIEREAILPTSFCQGTSPYPLGMTIDIFEYQGKYEYDPNSVRYEILPGEQELMDNKPVDPSQLHMIAVTCPNCGASYKKAAGYAEKCPYCGSYQNT
;
A
#
# COMPACT_ATOMS: atom_id res chain seq x y z
N MET A 1 3.25 -0.71 8.55
CA MET A 1 3.72 -2.08 8.27
C MET A 1 2.61 -2.85 7.60
N THR A 2 2.89 -3.55 6.50
CA THR A 2 1.90 -4.38 5.79
C THR A 2 1.58 -5.66 6.59
N PHE A 3 0.50 -6.36 6.24
CA PHE A 3 0.16 -7.65 6.86
C PHE A 3 1.31 -8.68 6.73
N ALA A 4 1.88 -8.81 5.54
CA ALA A 4 3.02 -9.69 5.30
C ALA A 4 4.24 -9.34 6.17
N GLN A 5 4.54 -8.04 6.35
CA GLN A 5 5.62 -7.60 7.23
C GLN A 5 5.36 -7.96 8.70
N LYS A 6 4.11 -7.85 9.16
CA LYS A 6 3.72 -8.27 10.52
C LYS A 6 3.89 -9.78 10.69
N LEU A 7 3.45 -10.57 9.71
CA LEU A 7 3.59 -12.03 9.74
C LEU A 7 5.07 -12.46 9.77
N LEU A 8 5.90 -11.91 8.88
CA LEU A 8 7.35 -12.18 8.85
C LEU A 8 8.04 -11.75 10.15
N MET A 9 7.62 -10.65 10.76
CA MET A 9 8.14 -10.21 12.05
C MET A 9 7.79 -11.21 13.17
N ILE A 10 6.55 -11.71 13.20
CA ILE A 10 6.12 -12.72 14.18
C ILE A 10 6.92 -14.02 13.99
N ILE A 11 7.03 -14.52 12.75
CA ILE A 11 7.83 -15.71 12.43
C ILE A 11 9.29 -15.50 12.84
N GLY A 12 9.87 -14.34 12.51
CA GLY A 12 11.23 -14.00 12.89
C GLY A 12 11.45 -14.01 14.41
N ILE A 13 10.52 -13.46 15.19
CA ILE A 13 10.58 -13.47 16.67
C ILE A 13 10.55 -14.91 17.20
N ILE A 14 9.65 -15.76 16.68
CA ILE A 14 9.53 -17.17 17.10
C ILE A 14 10.81 -17.94 16.80
N PHE A 15 11.36 -17.81 15.58
CA PHE A 15 12.60 -18.50 15.20
C PHE A 15 13.79 -18.03 16.03
N THR A 16 13.87 -16.74 16.32
CA THR A 16 14.92 -16.15 17.17
C THR A 16 14.81 -16.64 18.61
N SER A 17 13.60 -16.69 19.19
CA SER A 17 13.40 -17.12 20.57
C SER A 17 13.65 -18.61 20.76
N VAL A 18 13.15 -19.45 19.86
CA VAL A 18 13.38 -20.90 19.87
C VAL A 18 14.86 -21.21 19.65
N GLY A 19 15.49 -20.55 18.66
CA GLY A 19 16.92 -20.70 18.39
C GLY A 19 17.77 -20.30 19.60
N ALA A 20 17.48 -19.16 20.24
CA ALA A 20 18.19 -18.70 21.43
C ALA A 20 18.00 -19.64 22.63
N PHE A 21 16.79 -20.15 22.85
CA PHE A 21 16.50 -21.08 23.94
C PHE A 21 17.25 -22.41 23.77
N ILE A 22 17.18 -23.01 22.58
CA ILE A 22 17.90 -24.26 22.29
C ILE A 22 19.41 -24.03 22.33
N LEU A 23 19.90 -22.88 21.84
CA LEU A 23 21.32 -22.54 21.92
C LEU A 23 21.80 -22.44 23.37
N ALA A 24 21.04 -21.77 24.25
CA ALA A 24 21.38 -21.64 25.65
C ALA A 24 21.42 -23.00 26.37
N LEU A 25 20.45 -23.87 26.06
CA LEU A 25 20.36 -25.20 26.66
C LEU A 25 21.52 -26.11 26.19
N THR A 26 21.80 -26.11 24.88
CA THR A 26 22.92 -26.89 24.30
C THR A 26 24.29 -26.36 24.73
N LEU A 27 24.47 -25.05 24.83
CA LEU A 27 25.70 -24.44 25.33
C LEU A 27 25.92 -24.78 26.81
N GLY A 28 24.87 -24.69 27.64
CA GLY A 28 24.93 -25.09 29.04
C GLY A 28 25.32 -26.56 29.20
N LEU A 29 24.70 -27.45 28.43
CA LEU A 29 25.00 -28.89 28.47
C LEU A 29 26.43 -29.20 27.99
N ASN A 30 26.91 -28.53 26.94
CA ASN A 30 28.24 -28.72 26.39
C ASN A 30 29.34 -28.25 27.36
N LEU A 31 29.10 -27.16 28.10
CA LEU A 31 30.02 -26.74 29.18
C LEU A 31 30.15 -27.80 30.28
N LEU A 32 29.09 -28.56 30.55
CA LEU A 32 29.05 -29.64 31.55
C LEU A 32 29.65 -30.96 31.05
N LEU A 33 29.43 -31.33 29.79
CA LEU A 33 29.73 -32.68 29.26
C LEU A 33 30.86 -32.74 28.23
N HIS A 34 31.34 -31.60 27.72
CA HIS A 34 32.46 -31.48 26.75
C HIS A 34 32.30 -32.29 25.44
N ASP A 35 31.09 -32.77 25.13
CA ASP A 35 30.76 -33.42 23.87
C ASP A 35 29.49 -32.80 23.28
N GLY A 36 29.58 -32.25 22.06
CA GLY A 36 28.37 -31.83 21.33
C GLY A 36 28.44 -30.60 20.45
N ALA A 37 29.62 -30.18 19.96
CA ALA A 37 29.73 -28.99 19.11
C ALA A 37 28.84 -29.02 17.85
N LEU A 38 28.60 -30.21 17.28
CA LEU A 38 27.69 -30.40 16.13
C LEU A 38 26.22 -30.08 16.46
N PHE A 39 25.77 -30.26 17.71
CA PHE A 39 24.40 -29.96 18.12
C PHE A 39 24.10 -28.44 18.18
N MET A 40 25.13 -27.59 18.15
CA MET A 40 24.98 -26.13 18.15
C MET A 40 24.67 -25.56 16.75
N ILE A 41 24.90 -26.32 15.67
CA ILE A 41 24.68 -25.82 14.30
C ILE A 41 23.20 -25.51 14.05
N LEU A 42 22.31 -26.41 14.47
CA LEU A 42 20.87 -26.25 14.29
C LEU A 42 20.33 -24.99 14.99
N PRO A 43 20.54 -24.76 16.30
CA PRO A 43 20.03 -23.56 16.96
C PRO A 43 20.65 -22.26 16.42
N ILE A 44 21.92 -22.28 15.99
CA ILE A 44 22.55 -21.13 15.31
C ILE A 44 21.83 -20.82 14.00
N ALA A 45 21.46 -21.83 13.21
CA ALA A 45 20.71 -21.64 11.97
C ALA A 45 19.31 -21.02 12.22
N PHE A 46 18.59 -21.50 13.23
CA PHE A 46 17.30 -20.91 13.63
C PHE A 46 17.43 -19.44 14.04
N LEU A 47 18.47 -19.11 14.82
CA LEU A 47 18.78 -17.73 15.21
C LEU A 47 19.11 -16.84 14.00
N ALA A 48 19.95 -17.33 13.09
CA ALA A 48 20.36 -16.59 11.90
C ALA A 48 19.16 -16.30 10.99
N ILE A 49 18.30 -17.30 10.75
CA ILE A 49 17.08 -17.15 9.94
C ILE A 49 16.10 -16.17 10.62
N GLY A 50 15.88 -16.32 11.93
CA GLY A 50 14.99 -15.45 12.70
C GLY A 50 15.42 -13.98 12.66
N LEU A 51 16.70 -13.72 12.91
CA LEU A 51 17.30 -12.39 12.82
C LEU A 51 17.23 -11.84 11.38
N GLY A 52 17.46 -12.68 10.38
CA GLY A 52 17.34 -12.30 8.97
C GLY A 52 15.95 -11.75 8.62
N PHE A 53 14.89 -12.42 9.06
CA PHE A 53 13.52 -11.93 8.87
C PHE A 53 13.26 -10.60 9.57
N ILE A 54 13.68 -10.46 10.84
CA ILE A 54 13.49 -9.23 11.62
C ILE A 54 14.21 -8.05 10.97
N ILE A 55 15.50 -8.23 10.64
CA ILE A 55 16.33 -7.20 10.01
C ILE A 55 15.76 -6.81 8.64
N GLY A 56 15.36 -7.79 7.82
CA GLY A 56 14.78 -7.54 6.50
C GLY A 56 13.50 -6.69 6.58
N VAL A 57 12.60 -7.02 7.52
CA VAL A 57 11.38 -6.22 7.75
C VAL A 57 11.73 -4.81 8.23
N LEU A 58 12.66 -4.67 9.17
CA LEU A 58 13.08 -3.36 9.70
C LEU A 58 13.69 -2.46 8.61
N ILE A 59 14.54 -3.01 7.73
CA ILE A 59 15.12 -2.26 6.61
C ILE A 59 14.02 -1.75 5.67
N ASN A 60 13.05 -2.60 5.32
CA ASN A 60 11.95 -2.22 4.44
C ASN A 60 11.08 -1.11 5.06
N VAL A 61 10.71 -1.25 6.33
CA VAL A 61 9.93 -0.25 7.06
C VAL A 61 10.68 1.08 7.18
N ARG A 62 11.99 1.04 7.47
CA ARG A 62 12.82 2.25 7.51
C ARG A 62 12.88 2.93 6.15
N LYS A 63 13.03 2.17 5.06
CA LYS A 63 13.05 2.71 3.69
C LYS A 63 11.75 3.45 3.37
N LYS A 64 10.59 2.83 3.60
CA LYS A 64 9.28 3.47 3.41
C LYS A 64 9.08 4.69 4.30
N SER A 65 9.47 4.58 5.57
CA SER A 65 9.38 5.70 6.52
C SER A 65 10.28 6.87 6.11
N ASN A 66 11.47 6.60 5.59
CA ASN A 66 12.38 7.65 5.11
C ASN A 66 11.80 8.41 3.93
N ILE A 67 11.15 7.72 2.98
CA ILE A 67 10.47 8.38 1.85
C ILE A 67 9.38 9.31 2.39
N ARG A 68 8.56 8.87 3.34
CA ARG A 68 7.50 9.71 3.93
C ARG A 68 8.04 10.89 4.76
N LYS A 69 9.20 10.74 5.41
CA LYS A 69 9.80 11.79 6.27
C LYS A 69 10.63 12.81 5.50
N ARG A 70 11.31 12.39 4.45
CA ARG A 70 12.26 13.22 3.68
C ARG A 70 11.77 13.56 2.28
N GLY A 71 10.73 12.89 1.80
CA GLY A 71 10.17 13.09 0.48
C GLY A 71 9.34 14.35 0.39
N THR A 72 9.32 14.94 -0.80
CA THR A 72 8.44 16.06 -1.12
C THR A 72 7.03 15.53 -1.21
N ARG A 73 6.11 16.18 -0.50
CA ARG A 73 4.69 15.84 -0.53
C ARG A 73 4.05 16.49 -1.75
N TYR A 74 3.33 15.71 -2.55
CA TYR A 74 2.49 16.21 -3.63
C TYR A 74 1.04 15.75 -3.41
N PRO A 75 0.05 16.65 -3.52
CA PRO A 75 -1.33 16.24 -3.67
C PRO A 75 -1.53 15.68 -5.08
N ALA A 76 -1.99 14.44 -5.19
CA ALA A 76 -2.16 13.74 -6.45
C ALA A 76 -3.62 13.36 -6.68
N LYS A 77 -4.10 13.48 -7.90
CA LYS A 77 -5.44 13.05 -8.31
C LYS A 77 -5.44 11.58 -8.67
N ILE A 78 -6.41 10.84 -8.14
CA ILE A 78 -6.61 9.44 -8.46
C ILE A 78 -7.22 9.34 -9.84
N TYR A 79 -6.42 8.91 -10.81
CA TYR A 79 -6.73 8.97 -12.22
C TYR A 79 -7.33 7.66 -12.75
N GLY A 80 -6.76 6.53 -12.34
CA GLY A 80 -7.13 5.23 -12.88
C GLY A 80 -6.62 4.05 -12.07
N TYR A 81 -6.77 2.86 -12.65
CA TYR A 81 -6.24 1.63 -12.06
C TYR A 81 -5.55 0.79 -13.12
N VAL A 82 -4.45 0.15 -12.75
CA VAL A 82 -3.69 -0.77 -13.60
C VAL A 82 -3.56 -2.13 -12.95
N LYS A 83 -3.70 -3.20 -13.73
CA LYS A 83 -3.53 -4.57 -13.24
C LYS A 83 -2.06 -4.78 -12.85
N ASN A 84 -1.86 -5.29 -11.64
CA ASN A 84 -0.56 -5.77 -11.20
C ASN A 84 -0.38 -7.22 -11.68
N THR A 85 0.39 -7.40 -12.76
CA THR A 85 0.63 -8.71 -13.39
C THR A 85 1.66 -9.56 -12.67
N SER A 86 2.24 -9.06 -11.57
CA SER A 86 3.30 -9.80 -10.85
C SER A 86 2.78 -11.02 -10.09
N TYR A 87 1.49 -11.08 -9.74
CA TYR A 87 0.87 -12.24 -9.09
C TYR A 87 -0.66 -12.22 -9.25
N MET A 88 -1.30 -13.35 -8.96
CA MET A 88 -2.77 -13.49 -8.96
C MET A 88 -3.29 -13.83 -7.57
N ILE A 89 -4.49 -13.32 -7.25
CA ILE A 89 -5.27 -13.72 -6.07
C ILE A 89 -6.58 -14.31 -6.60
N ASN A 90 -6.86 -15.58 -6.29
CA ASN A 90 -8.06 -16.29 -6.73
C ASN A 90 -8.31 -16.20 -8.26
N GLY A 91 -7.25 -16.35 -9.06
CA GLY A 91 -7.32 -16.30 -10.53
C GLY A 91 -7.49 -14.89 -11.13
N SER A 92 -7.49 -13.84 -10.30
CA SER A 92 -7.60 -12.45 -10.75
C SER A 92 -6.34 -11.64 -10.41
N TYR A 93 -5.93 -10.74 -11.30
CA TYR A 93 -4.85 -9.79 -11.02
C TYR A 93 -5.35 -8.69 -10.08
N PRO A 94 -4.61 -8.36 -9.00
CA PRO A 94 -4.94 -7.21 -8.17
C PRO A 94 -4.68 -5.91 -8.93
N MET A 95 -5.27 -4.82 -8.44
CA MET A 95 -5.24 -3.51 -9.07
C MET A 95 -4.33 -2.57 -8.28
N ASN A 96 -3.53 -1.78 -8.98
CA ASN A 96 -2.75 -0.67 -8.46
C ASN A 96 -3.40 0.65 -8.88
N THR A 97 -3.21 1.69 -8.08
CA THR A 97 -3.83 3.00 -8.30
C THR A 97 -2.90 3.88 -9.11
N VAL A 98 -3.39 4.42 -10.22
CA VAL A 98 -2.68 5.41 -11.04
C VAL A 98 -3.08 6.79 -10.56
N VAL A 99 -2.10 7.64 -10.31
CA VAL A 99 -2.31 9.02 -9.86
C VAL A 99 -1.56 10.01 -10.73
N HIS A 100 -2.18 11.16 -10.99
CA HIS A 100 -1.57 12.28 -11.69
C HIS A 100 -1.32 13.42 -10.69
N TYR A 101 -0.18 14.10 -10.80
CA TYR A 101 0.16 15.21 -9.93
C TYR A 101 1.05 16.22 -10.66
N PHE A 102 1.07 17.45 -10.17
CA PHE A 102 2.05 18.44 -10.61
C PHE A 102 3.30 18.38 -9.73
N ASP A 103 4.47 18.28 -10.37
CA ASP A 103 5.74 18.44 -9.66
C ASP A 103 6.01 19.91 -9.29
N ASN A 104 7.14 20.17 -8.60
CA ASN A 104 7.50 21.53 -8.19
C ASN A 104 7.67 22.52 -9.36
N TYR A 105 7.85 22.02 -10.59
CA TYR A 105 7.98 22.83 -11.80
C TYR A 105 6.64 22.98 -12.54
N HIS A 106 5.52 22.55 -11.92
CA HIS A 106 4.18 22.52 -12.52
C HIS A 106 4.13 21.67 -13.80
N ILE A 107 4.93 20.60 -13.85
CA ILE A 107 4.85 19.61 -14.92
C ILE A 107 3.98 18.46 -14.41
N GLU A 108 3.02 18.05 -15.24
CA GLU A 108 2.19 16.88 -14.95
C GLU A 108 3.04 15.59 -14.96
N ARG A 109 2.82 14.76 -13.95
CA ARG A 109 3.50 13.48 -13.74
C ARG A 109 2.49 12.40 -13.40
N GLU A 110 2.71 11.20 -13.93
CA GLU A 110 1.99 9.99 -13.56
C GLU A 110 2.81 9.16 -12.56
N ALA A 111 2.15 8.60 -11.55
CA ALA A 111 2.74 7.61 -10.65
C ALA A 111 1.79 6.42 -10.41
N ILE A 112 2.36 5.23 -10.32
CA ILE A 112 1.63 4.00 -9.99
C ILE A 112 1.86 3.68 -8.51
N LEU A 113 0.80 3.79 -7.71
CA LEU A 113 0.82 3.42 -6.30
C LEU A 113 0.54 1.93 -6.16
N PRO A 114 1.41 1.16 -5.48
CA PRO A 114 1.26 -0.28 -5.32
C PRO A 114 0.19 -0.63 -4.27
N THR A 115 -1.07 -0.27 -4.53
CA THR A 115 -2.21 -0.45 -3.62
C THR A 115 -2.72 -1.90 -3.59
N SER A 116 -2.58 -2.64 -4.70
CA SER A 116 -2.83 -4.08 -4.79
C SER A 116 -4.18 -4.56 -4.22
N PHE A 117 -5.25 -3.82 -4.52
CA PHE A 117 -6.60 -4.16 -4.08
C PHE A 117 -7.30 -5.12 -5.05
N CYS A 118 -8.33 -5.84 -4.60
CA CYS A 118 -9.06 -6.79 -5.43
C CYS A 118 -9.90 -6.07 -6.49
N GLN A 119 -9.93 -6.59 -7.73
CA GLN A 119 -10.79 -6.04 -8.77
C GLN A 119 -12.26 -6.02 -8.30
N GLY A 120 -12.95 -4.90 -8.52
CA GLY A 120 -14.33 -4.68 -8.06
C GLY A 120 -14.44 -4.08 -6.66
N THR A 121 -13.35 -4.03 -5.88
CA THR A 121 -13.28 -3.17 -4.69
C THR A 121 -12.77 -1.79 -5.12
N SER A 122 -13.37 -0.69 -4.63
CA SER A 122 -12.95 0.67 -4.99
C SER A 122 -12.56 1.49 -3.75
N PRO A 123 -11.51 1.08 -3.01
CA PRO A 123 -11.07 1.82 -1.83
C PRO A 123 -10.44 3.19 -2.15
N TYR A 124 -10.14 3.47 -3.41
CA TYR A 124 -9.47 4.70 -3.87
C TYR A 124 -10.24 5.36 -5.02
N PRO A 125 -11.37 6.05 -4.76
CA PRO A 125 -12.24 6.53 -5.82
C PRO A 125 -11.56 7.50 -6.79
N LEU A 126 -11.84 7.34 -8.09
CA LEU A 126 -11.33 8.21 -9.14
C LEU A 126 -11.77 9.66 -8.93
N GLY A 127 -10.87 10.61 -9.16
CA GLY A 127 -11.08 12.05 -8.94
C GLY A 127 -10.83 12.53 -7.51
N MET A 128 -10.66 11.63 -6.54
CA MET A 128 -10.20 12.00 -5.20
C MET A 128 -8.73 12.41 -5.22
N THR A 129 -8.33 13.14 -4.19
CA THR A 129 -6.95 13.55 -3.95
C THR A 129 -6.33 12.64 -2.90
N ILE A 130 -5.12 12.20 -3.13
CA ILE A 130 -4.29 11.44 -2.19
C ILE A 130 -2.91 12.09 -2.09
N ASP A 131 -2.33 12.13 -0.90
CA ASP A 131 -0.98 12.64 -0.73
C ASP A 131 0.04 11.54 -1.04
N ILE A 132 0.94 11.88 -1.96
CA ILE A 132 2.10 11.06 -2.30
C ILE A 132 3.39 11.75 -1.82
N PHE A 133 4.42 10.96 -1.58
CA PHE A 133 5.74 11.40 -1.15
C PHE A 133 6.76 10.86 -2.14
N GLU A 134 7.47 11.76 -2.81
CA GLU A 134 8.56 11.40 -3.71
C GLU A 134 9.91 11.64 -3.02
N TYR A 135 10.79 10.63 -3.04
CA TYR A 135 12.16 10.75 -2.59
C TYR A 135 13.09 9.94 -3.50
N GLN A 136 13.98 10.62 -4.23
CA GLN A 136 14.94 10.01 -5.16
C GLN A 136 14.27 9.08 -6.20
N GLY A 137 13.19 9.55 -6.83
CA GLY A 137 12.43 8.79 -7.83
C GLY A 137 11.65 7.60 -7.27
N LYS A 138 11.51 7.49 -5.94
CA LYS A 138 10.67 6.48 -5.27
C LYS A 138 9.47 7.14 -4.65
N TYR A 139 8.33 6.47 -4.76
CA TYR A 139 7.06 6.95 -4.27
C TYR A 139 6.57 6.13 -3.07
N GLU A 140 6.00 6.83 -2.09
CA GLU A 140 5.15 6.27 -1.03
C GLU A 140 3.89 7.15 -0.94
N TYR A 141 2.83 6.69 -0.29
CA TYR A 141 1.57 7.44 -0.18
C TYR A 141 0.97 7.28 1.21
N ASP A 142 0.07 8.18 1.61
CA ASP A 142 -0.71 8.06 2.85
C ASP A 142 -2.15 7.60 2.53
N PRO A 143 -2.53 6.34 2.81
CA PRO A 143 -3.89 5.85 2.58
C PRO A 143 -4.98 6.65 3.29
N ASN A 144 -4.67 7.27 4.43
CA ASN A 144 -5.63 8.04 5.22
C ASN A 144 -5.82 9.47 4.70
N SER A 145 -5.01 9.89 3.71
CA SER A 145 -5.07 11.24 3.15
C SER A 145 -6.10 11.39 2.03
N VAL A 146 -6.76 10.28 1.63
CA VAL A 146 -7.77 10.28 0.58
C VAL A 146 -8.89 11.24 0.96
N ARG A 147 -9.04 12.29 0.16
CA ARG A 147 -10.00 13.36 0.41
C ARG A 147 -10.47 13.97 -0.89
N TYR A 148 -11.60 14.64 -0.82
CA TYR A 148 -12.03 15.51 -1.89
C TYR A 148 -11.36 16.89 -1.74
N GLU A 149 -10.47 17.23 -2.67
CA GLU A 149 -9.81 18.53 -2.75
C GLU A 149 -9.67 18.91 -4.23
N ILE A 150 -10.05 20.13 -4.59
CA ILE A 150 -9.89 20.62 -5.97
C ILE A 150 -8.47 21.17 -6.11
N LEU A 151 -7.69 20.57 -7.01
CA LEU A 151 -6.33 21.03 -7.27
C LEU A 151 -6.31 22.10 -8.37
N PRO A 152 -5.40 23.09 -8.29
CA PRO A 152 -5.12 23.96 -9.42
C PRO A 152 -4.75 23.11 -10.65
N GLY A 153 -5.37 23.37 -11.79
CA GLY A 153 -5.13 22.56 -13.01
C GLY A 153 -5.71 21.15 -12.97
N GLU A 154 -6.66 20.84 -12.07
CA GLU A 154 -7.29 19.50 -12.02
C GLU A 154 -7.88 19.05 -13.36
N GLN A 155 -8.32 19.98 -14.20
CA GLN A 155 -8.81 19.67 -15.55
C GLN A 155 -7.73 19.03 -16.41
N GLU A 156 -6.47 19.45 -16.28
CA GLU A 156 -5.31 18.87 -16.96
C GLU A 156 -4.96 17.51 -16.35
N LEU A 157 -4.90 17.40 -15.02
CA LEU A 157 -4.63 16.12 -14.33
C LEU A 157 -5.67 15.03 -14.61
N MET A 158 -6.83 15.39 -15.14
CA MET A 158 -7.97 14.53 -15.37
C MET A 158 -8.50 14.63 -16.82
N ASP A 159 -7.74 15.23 -17.73
CA ASP A 159 -8.15 15.53 -19.10
C ASP A 159 -8.40 14.27 -19.95
N ASN A 160 -7.61 13.23 -19.68
CA ASN A 160 -7.52 12.05 -20.51
C ASN A 160 -8.31 10.85 -19.97
N LYS A 161 -9.12 10.99 -18.90
CA LYS A 161 -9.81 9.87 -18.21
C LYS A 161 -10.36 8.83 -19.21
N PRO A 162 -9.65 7.73 -19.50
CA PRO A 162 -10.07 6.77 -20.48
C PRO A 162 -10.59 5.63 -19.65
N VAL A 163 -11.84 5.73 -19.22
CA VAL A 163 -12.56 4.50 -18.96
C VAL A 163 -13.55 4.37 -20.08
N ASP A 164 -13.25 3.39 -20.94
CA ASP A 164 -14.17 2.89 -21.94
C ASP A 164 -15.58 2.88 -21.32
N PRO A 165 -16.53 3.63 -21.89
CA PRO A 165 -17.88 3.72 -21.34
C PRO A 165 -18.53 2.35 -21.11
N SER A 166 -18.12 1.32 -21.85
CA SER A 166 -18.58 -0.06 -21.67
C SER A 166 -18.09 -0.74 -20.38
N GLN A 167 -17.05 -0.21 -19.74
CA GLN A 167 -16.50 -0.67 -18.46
C GLN A 167 -17.02 0.13 -17.26
N LEU A 168 -17.76 1.22 -17.49
CA LEU A 168 -18.39 2.03 -16.45
C LEU A 168 -19.62 1.30 -15.91
N HIS A 169 -19.47 0.58 -14.80
CA HIS A 169 -20.61 0.00 -14.10
C HIS A 169 -21.35 1.08 -13.32
N MET A 170 -22.53 1.50 -13.78
CA MET A 170 -23.35 2.48 -13.06
C MET A 170 -23.96 1.84 -11.80
N ILE A 171 -23.79 2.49 -10.65
CA ILE A 171 -24.43 2.10 -9.38
C ILE A 171 -25.39 3.18 -8.93
N ALA A 172 -26.50 2.77 -8.33
CA ALA A 172 -27.39 3.69 -7.63
C ALA A 172 -26.78 4.04 -6.27
N VAL A 173 -26.70 5.33 -5.98
CA VAL A 173 -26.25 5.86 -4.69
C VAL A 173 -27.25 6.86 -4.15
N THR A 174 -27.41 6.86 -2.84
CA THR A 174 -28.23 7.83 -2.13
C THR A 174 -27.33 8.89 -1.53
N CYS A 175 -27.62 10.16 -1.80
CA CYS A 175 -26.87 11.29 -1.28
C CYS A 175 -27.15 11.46 0.24
N PRO A 176 -26.18 11.26 1.16
CA PRO A 176 -26.32 11.57 2.59
C PRO A 176 -26.71 13.02 2.90
N ASN A 177 -26.37 13.98 2.02
CA ASN A 177 -26.65 15.39 2.29
C ASN A 177 -28.10 15.80 1.97
N CYS A 178 -28.68 15.27 0.87
CA CYS A 178 -30.03 15.67 0.43
C CYS A 178 -31.03 14.51 0.29
N GLY A 179 -30.62 13.28 0.55
CA GLY A 179 -31.45 12.08 0.43
C GLY A 179 -31.76 11.64 -1.00
N ALA A 180 -31.33 12.39 -2.02
CA ALA A 180 -31.65 12.06 -3.41
C ALA A 180 -30.87 10.83 -3.91
N SER A 181 -31.58 9.93 -4.58
CA SER A 181 -31.00 8.77 -5.26
C SER A 181 -30.59 9.14 -6.68
N TYR A 182 -29.37 8.83 -7.06
CA TYR A 182 -28.86 9.05 -8.42
C TYR A 182 -27.92 7.92 -8.84
N LYS A 183 -27.65 7.84 -10.15
CA LYS A 183 -26.68 6.88 -10.68
C LYS A 183 -25.33 7.55 -10.81
N LYS A 184 -24.27 6.88 -10.36
CA LYS A 184 -22.88 7.27 -10.60
C LYS A 184 -22.07 6.11 -11.16
N ALA A 185 -20.97 6.38 -11.83
CA ALA A 185 -20.05 5.32 -12.19
C ALA A 185 -19.40 4.71 -10.93
N ALA A 186 -19.38 3.38 -10.84
CA ALA A 186 -18.76 2.66 -9.73
C ALA A 186 -17.27 3.03 -9.66
N GLY A 187 -16.84 3.43 -8.46
CA GLY A 187 -15.46 3.85 -8.21
C GLY A 187 -15.11 5.26 -8.69
N TYR A 188 -16.09 6.07 -9.11
CA TYR A 188 -15.91 7.49 -9.37
C TYR A 188 -16.43 8.37 -8.24
N ALA A 189 -15.68 9.44 -7.95
CA ALA A 189 -16.19 10.58 -7.20
C ALA A 189 -17.03 11.45 -8.15
N GLU A 190 -18.32 11.60 -7.86
CA GLU A 190 -19.24 12.42 -8.63
C GLU A 190 -20.00 13.38 -7.71
N LYS A 191 -20.32 14.58 -8.22
CA LYS A 191 -21.25 15.49 -7.55
C LYS A 191 -22.63 14.88 -7.54
N CYS A 192 -23.32 15.02 -6.41
CA CYS A 192 -24.76 14.84 -6.42
C CYS A 192 -25.38 15.87 -7.39
N PRO A 193 -26.12 15.43 -8.42
CA PRO A 193 -26.71 16.34 -9.41
C PRO A 193 -27.76 17.27 -8.81
N TYR A 194 -28.28 16.95 -7.63
CA TYR A 194 -29.37 17.69 -6.99
C TYR A 194 -28.91 18.77 -6.01
N CYS A 195 -27.82 18.53 -5.26
CA CYS A 195 -27.34 19.48 -4.25
C CYS A 195 -25.87 19.85 -4.40
N GLY A 196 -25.18 19.33 -5.41
CA GLY A 196 -23.78 19.63 -5.68
C GLY A 196 -22.77 19.04 -4.69
N SER A 197 -23.22 18.36 -3.63
CA SER A 197 -22.33 17.72 -2.66
C SER A 197 -21.65 16.50 -3.28
N TYR A 198 -20.33 16.41 -3.17
CA TYR A 198 -19.60 15.21 -3.59
C TYR A 198 -19.80 14.05 -2.63
N GLN A 199 -19.85 12.85 -3.19
CA GLN A 199 -19.94 11.61 -2.43
C GLN A 199 -18.56 10.96 -2.29
N ASN A 200 -18.08 10.92 -1.05
CA ASN A 200 -16.99 10.06 -0.63
C ASN A 200 -17.60 8.67 -0.36
N THR A 201 -17.57 7.78 -1.35
CA THR A 201 -17.78 6.35 -1.10
C THR A 201 -16.44 5.71 -0.86
#